data_AF-A0A540W150-F1
#
_entry.id   AF-A0A540W150-F1
#
_cell.length_a   1.000
_cell.length_b   1.000
_cell.length_c   1.000
_cell.angle_alpha   90.00
_cell.angle_beta   90.00
_cell.angle_gamma   90.00
#
_symmetry.space_group_name_H-M   'P 1'
#
loop_
_entity.id
_entity.type
_entity.pdbx_description
1 polymer ?
#
loop_
_entity_poly.entity_id
_entity_poly.type
_entity_poly.pdbx_seq_one_letter_code
_entity_poly.pdbx_strand_id
1 'polypeptide(L)' 'MDRLAGHHQVGLVAGEDIPELQLMADPALFDQEELYFNAARLDRSVVIRAADYRRLVAPQLAAISEQPR' A
#
# COMPACT_ATOMS: atom_id res chain seq x y z
N MET A 1 22.51 -1.79 9.42
CA MET A 1 21.16 -2.17 8.95
C MET A 1 20.52 -0.89 8.50
N ASP A 2 20.86 -0.54 7.26
CA ASP A 2 20.91 0.81 6.74
C ASP A 2 19.62 1.11 5.96
N ARG A 3 19.07 2.31 6.18
CA ARG A 3 18.14 3.04 5.30
C ARG A 3 16.73 2.46 5.06
N LEU A 4 15.83 2.59 6.05
CA LEU A 4 14.36 2.55 5.88
C LEU A 4 13.72 3.96 5.80
N ALA A 5 14.50 4.99 5.46
CA ALA A 5 14.01 6.35 5.30
C ALA A 5 13.44 6.53 3.89
N GLY A 6 12.15 6.27 3.70
CA GLY A 6 11.44 6.62 2.46
C GLY A 6 10.21 5.78 2.10
N HIS A 7 9.98 4.63 2.75
CA HIS A 7 8.89 3.74 2.33
C HIS A 7 7.53 4.20 2.87
N HIS A 8 6.60 4.50 1.96
CA HIS A 8 5.20 4.76 2.28
C HIS A 8 4.56 3.42 2.67
N GLN A 9 4.32 3.22 3.96
CA GLN A 9 3.77 1.98 4.49
C GLN A 9 2.26 1.92 4.21
N VAL A 10 1.83 0.93 3.42
CA VAL A 10 0.41 0.70 3.17
C VAL A 10 -0.13 -0.33 4.17
N GLY A 11 -1.09 0.07 4.99
CA GLY A 11 -1.78 -0.82 5.93
C GLY A 11 -2.96 -1.51 5.26
N LEU A 12 -2.90 -2.84 5.11
CA LEU A 12 -4.06 -3.66 4.77
C LEU A 12 -4.66 -4.19 6.07
N VAL A 13 -5.90 -3.80 6.39
CA VAL A 13 -6.67 -4.43 7.47
C VAL A 13 -7.51 -5.52 6.82
N ALA A 14 -7.16 -6.79 7.08
CA ALA A 14 -7.96 -7.95 6.67
C ALA A 14 -8.45 -8.68 7.92
N GLY A 15 -9.75 -8.98 7.99
CA GLY A 15 -10.45 -9.59 9.11
C GLY A 15 -11.81 -10.12 8.66
N GLU A 16 -12.35 -11.11 9.37
CA GLU A 16 -13.52 -11.90 8.93
C GLU A 16 -14.85 -11.13 9.04
N ASP A 17 -14.89 -10.01 9.76
CA ASP A 17 -16.07 -9.15 10.01
C ASP A 17 -15.85 -7.68 9.58
N ILE A 18 -15.11 -7.44 8.49
CA ILE A 18 -14.92 -6.08 7.98
C ILE A 18 -16.11 -5.73 7.08
N PRO A 19 -16.84 -4.62 7.34
CA PRO A 19 -17.86 -4.13 6.41
C PRO A 19 -17.24 -3.90 5.03
N GLU A 20 -18.03 -3.92 3.96
CA GLU A 20 -17.51 -3.74 2.60
C GLU A 20 -16.81 -2.36 2.47
N LEU A 21 -15.49 -2.34 2.65
CA LEU A 21 -14.68 -1.13 2.63
C LEU A 21 -14.28 -0.82 1.20
N GLN A 22 -14.45 0.43 0.80
CA GLN A 22 -13.90 0.92 -0.46
C GLN A 22 -12.41 1.17 -0.31
N LEU A 23 -11.62 0.55 -1.19
CA LEU A 23 -10.18 0.74 -1.21
C LEU A 23 -9.82 1.94 -2.10
N MET A 24 -9.17 2.92 -1.49
CA MET A 24 -8.58 4.07 -2.17
C MET A 24 -7.06 4.02 -2.15
N ALA A 25 -6.42 4.52 -3.21
CA ALA A 25 -4.97 4.67 -3.30
C ALA A 25 -4.60 6.03 -3.90
N ASP A 26 -3.54 6.65 -3.38
CA ASP A 26 -2.95 7.82 -4.00
C ASP A 26 -2.28 7.45 -5.33
N PRO A 27 -2.53 8.17 -6.44
CA PRO A 27 -1.86 7.90 -7.71
C PRO A 27 -0.33 7.85 -7.63
N ALA A 28 0.28 8.69 -6.77
CA ALA A 28 1.73 8.75 -6.61
C ALA A 28 2.32 7.45 -6.03
N LEU A 29 1.49 6.60 -5.41
CA LEU A 29 1.90 5.28 -4.95
C LEU A 29 2.44 4.41 -6.10
N PHE A 30 1.90 4.58 -7.31
CA PHE A 30 2.24 3.76 -8.47
C PHE A 30 3.45 4.27 -9.26
N ASP A 31 4.10 5.33 -8.80
CA ASP A 31 5.41 5.77 -9.33
C ASP A 31 6.56 4.90 -8.79
N GLN A 32 6.28 4.10 -7.75
CA GLN A 32 7.22 3.13 -7.20
C GLN A 32 7.21 1.83 -8.01
N GLU A 33 8.34 1.13 -8.13
CA GLU A 33 8.38 -0.18 -8.80
C GLU A 33 7.71 -1.28 -7.95
N GLU A 34 7.89 -1.23 -6.65
CA GLU A 34 7.45 -2.23 -5.69
C GLU A 34 6.72 -1.60 -4.51
N LEU A 35 5.73 -2.32 -4.01
CA LEU A 35 4.96 -1.95 -2.82
C LEU A 35 5.21 -2.97 -1.71
N TYR A 36 5.36 -2.45 -0.49
CA TYR A 36 5.66 -3.22 0.71
C TYR A 36 4.49 -3.11 1.68
N PHE A 37 3.86 -4.24 1.99
CA PHE A 37 2.72 -4.35 2.91
C PHE A 37 3.10 -5.14 4.13
N ASN A 38 2.54 -4.82 5.30
CA ASN A 38 2.63 -5.73 6.45
C ASN A 38 1.86 -7.02 6.16
N ALA A 39 2.46 -8.18 6.45
CA ALA A 39 1.90 -9.50 6.16
C ALA A 39 0.92 -9.97 7.26
N ALA A 40 -0.02 -9.10 7.67
CA ALA A 40 -0.85 -9.22 8.88
C ALA A 40 -0.05 -9.33 10.20
N ARG A 41 1.27 -9.15 10.13
CA ARG A 41 2.20 -9.09 11.26
C ARG A 41 3.23 -8.01 10.99
N LEU A 42 3.67 -7.31 12.04
CA LEU A 42 4.65 -6.22 11.93
C LEU A 42 6.08 -6.73 11.69
N ASP A 43 6.35 -8.01 11.92
CA ASP A 43 7.67 -8.62 11.74
C ASP A 43 7.91 -9.13 10.31
N ARG A 44 6.95 -8.97 9.40
CA ARG A 44 7.01 -9.50 8.04
C ARG A 44 6.35 -8.58 7.04
N SER A 45 6.98 -8.48 5.87
CA SER A 45 6.44 -7.74 4.74
C SER A 45 6.14 -8.67 3.56
N VAL A 46 5.13 -8.32 2.78
CA VAL A 46 4.87 -8.85 1.43
C VAL A 46 5.29 -7.79 0.44
N VAL A 47 6.01 -8.20 -0.60
CA VAL A 47 6.45 -7.34 -1.71
C VAL A 47 5.69 -7.74 -2.97
N ILE A 48 5.17 -6.75 -3.69
CA ILE A 48 4.49 -6.93 -4.97
C ILE A 48 4.85 -5.77 -5.91
N ARG A 49 4.99 -6.05 -7.21
CA ARG A 49 5.18 -5.00 -8.21
C ARG A 49 3.97 -4.07 -8.20
N ALA A 50 4.19 -2.76 -8.17
CA ALA A 50 3.11 -1.78 -8.09
C ALA A 50 2.13 -1.89 -9.27
N ALA A 51 2.65 -2.22 -10.46
CA ALA A 51 1.83 -2.47 -11.64
C ALA A 51 0.90 -3.69 -11.49
N ASP A 52 1.39 -4.77 -10.88
CA ASP A 52 0.58 -5.96 -10.62
C ASP A 52 -0.45 -5.71 -9.52
N TYR A 53 -0.06 -5.01 -8.45
CA TYR A 53 -1.00 -4.58 -7.42
C TYR A 53 -2.14 -3.73 -8.00
N ARG A 54 -1.82 -2.71 -8.82
CA ARG A 54 -2.82 -1.86 -9.49
C ARG A 54 -3.79 -2.68 -10.33
N ARG A 55 -3.28 -3.67 -11.08
CA ARG A 55 -4.08 -4.52 -11.97
C ARG A 55 -4.99 -5.47 -11.19
N LEU A 56 -4.45 -6.12 -10.15
CA LEU A 56 -5.17 -7.14 -9.39
C LEU A 56 -6.22 -6.53 -8.46
N VAL A 57 -5.87 -5.40 -7.84
CA VAL A 57 -6.67 -4.80 -6.77
C VAL A 57 -7.59 -3.70 -7.29
N ALA A 58 -7.22 -3.04 -8.39
CA ALA A 58 -8.01 -2.00 -9.05
C ALA A 58 -8.63 -0.97 -8.08
N PRO A 59 -7.82 -0.30 -7.21
CA PRO A 59 -8.35 0.63 -6.22
C PRO A 59 -8.92 1.89 -6.87
N GLN A 60 -9.81 2.57 -6.14
CA GLN A 60 -10.22 3.92 -6.51
C GLN A 60 -9.03 4.88 -6.33
N LEU A 61 -8.73 5.67 -7.35
CA LEU A 61 -7.63 6.61 -7.30
C LEU A 61 -8.10 7.98 -6.78
N ALA A 62 -7.46 8.48 -5.74
CA ALA A 62 -7.72 9.80 -5.18
C ALA A 62 -6.44 10.36 -4.56
N ALA A 63 -6.14 11.64 -4.81
CA ALA A 63 -5.02 12.32 -4.15
C ALA A 63 -5.38 12.54 -2.67
N ILE A 64 -4.79 11.73 -1.79
CA ILE A 64 -5.11 11.67 -0.35
C ILE A 64 -3.89 11.82 0.53
N SER A 65 -2.69 11.81 -0.05
CA SER A 65 -1.46 12.07 0.67
C SER A 65 -1.14 13.57 0.70
N GLU A 66 -0.73 14.06 1.87
CA GLU A 66 0.02 15.30 1.93
C GLU A 66 1.45 14.98 1.49
N GLN A 67 1.93 15.66 0.44
CA GLN A 67 3.32 15.49 0.03
C GLN A 67 4.23 15.89 1.19
N PRO A 68 5.19 15.04 1.60
CA PRO A 68 6.13 15.42 2.63
C PRO A 68 6.90 16.66 2.18
N ARG A 69 6.89 17.70 3.02
CA ARG A 69 7.64 18.94 2.83
C ARG A 69 9.14 18.72 3.03
#